data_AF-A0A537TXX3-F1
#
_entry.id   AF-A0A537TXX3-F1
#
_cell.length_a   1.000
_cell.length_b   1.000
_cell.length_c   1.000
_cell.angle_alpha   90.00
_cell.angle_beta   90.00
_cell.angle_gamma   90.00
#
_symmetry.space_group_name_H-M   'P 1'
#
loop_
_entity.id
_entity.type
_entity.pdbx_description
1 polymer ?
#
loop_
_entity_poly.entity_id
_entity_poly.type
_entity_poly.pdbx_seq_one_letter_code
_entity_poly.pdbx_strand_id
1 'polypeptide(L)'
;MVALAIMNYQDGEPAVSGSESANNETVVYRRAAPARLQSADPAEQGEATSSQYPRAVQTIRFVNPDPPLSITAAAREMIKRALIKVGGFVAFASRESAEPESADMRQKRGTVVLDEIDDYLWEVYQRSPIKKDSSGDFTWKDPAAANRMGLSLQDYVIGGMDPGFREQLYNAGRAMDADGIHWSMLSAFRDDYRQRLAAGFKARVGNSLHGGSRRTGGYGRGRAVDVTAAEGTNAEDVWKWIDAHGAKYGLSRPMPGNDPAHIQQRGEWSNLVSTFRQSRVRLADSGRRHRHKGRIRLAHAK
;
A
#
# COMPACT_ATOMS: atom_id res chain seq x y z
N MET A 1 0.18 33.68 20.94
CA MET A 1 0.41 34.87 20.08
C MET A 1 -0.25 34.62 18.74
N VAL A 2 -1.07 35.57 18.29
CA VAL A 2 -1.88 35.51 17.07
C VAL A 2 -0.99 35.84 15.87
N ALA A 3 -1.08 35.05 14.79
CA ALA A 3 -0.42 35.37 13.52
C ALA A 3 -1.49 35.81 12.51
N LEU A 4 -1.36 37.06 12.07
CA LEU A 4 -2.18 37.75 11.07
C LEU A 4 -1.74 37.30 9.67
N ALA A 5 -2.68 36.86 8.83
CA ALA A 5 -2.43 36.60 7.41
C ALA A 5 -2.91 37.81 6.60
N ILE A 6 -1.98 38.46 5.88
CA ILE A 6 -2.31 39.49 4.89
C ILE A 6 -2.50 38.77 3.54
N MET A 7 -3.73 38.75 3.04
CA MET A 7 -4.08 38.25 1.72
C MET A 7 -4.18 39.43 0.76
N ASN A 8 -3.27 39.53 -0.21
CA ASN A 8 -3.46 40.42 -1.36
C ASN A 8 -4.34 39.72 -2.39
N TYR A 9 -5.60 40.14 -2.51
CA TYR A 9 -6.49 39.77 -3.60
C TYR A 9 -6.23 40.73 -4.79
N GLN A 10 -5.96 40.18 -5.97
CA GLN A 10 -6.08 40.90 -7.23
C GLN A 10 -7.15 40.19 -8.06
N ASP A 11 -8.20 40.94 -8.42
CA ASP A 11 -9.31 40.45 -9.24
C ASP A 11 -8.85 40.25 -10.69
N GLY A 12 -9.14 39.06 -11.24
CA GLY A 12 -8.96 38.75 -12.65
C GLY A 12 -10.32 38.71 -13.36
N GLU A 13 -10.55 39.70 -14.23
CA GLU A 13 -11.65 39.77 -15.21
C GLU A 13 -11.62 38.58 -16.21
N PRO A 14 -12.76 38.25 -16.85
CA PRO A 14 -12.98 36.94 -17.46
C PRO A 14 -12.43 36.87 -18.91
N ALA A 15 -11.70 35.80 -19.23
CA ALA A 15 -11.26 35.51 -20.59
C ALA A 15 -11.81 34.17 -21.12
N VAL A 16 -12.70 34.35 -22.10
CA VAL A 16 -13.15 33.54 -23.25
C VAL A 16 -12.37 32.24 -23.57
N SER A 17 -13.17 31.22 -23.92
CA SER A 17 -12.89 29.89 -24.47
C SER A 17 -11.57 29.66 -25.24
N GLY A 18 -10.90 28.55 -24.91
CA GLY A 18 -10.10 27.77 -25.85
C GLY A 18 -8.57 27.82 -25.66
N SER A 19 -8.06 27.20 -24.58
CA SER A 19 -6.77 26.49 -24.49
C SER A 19 -6.40 26.34 -23.00
N GLU A 20 -6.21 25.10 -22.53
CA GLU A 20 -5.74 24.85 -21.17
C GLU A 20 -4.24 25.21 -21.07
N SER A 21 -3.92 26.31 -20.39
CA SER A 21 -2.54 26.57 -19.96
C SER A 21 -2.26 25.81 -18.67
N ALA A 22 -1.38 24.81 -18.73
CA ALA A 22 -0.87 24.10 -17.57
C ALA A 22 -0.11 25.09 -16.65
N ASN A 23 -0.69 25.41 -15.50
CA ASN A 23 -0.04 26.23 -14.48
C ASN A 23 0.97 25.37 -13.71
N ASN A 24 2.25 25.64 -13.89
CA ASN A 24 3.34 24.99 -13.16
C ASN A 24 3.53 25.68 -11.80
N GLU A 25 3.05 25.09 -10.70
CA GLU A 25 3.34 25.61 -9.35
C GLU A 25 4.70 25.12 -8.85
N THR A 26 5.51 26.05 -8.33
CA THR A 26 6.81 25.78 -7.68
C THR A 26 6.69 25.99 -6.19
N VAL A 27 6.86 24.93 -5.39
CA VAL A 27 6.82 25.01 -3.91
C VAL A 27 8.24 24.98 -3.35
N VAL A 28 8.64 26.03 -2.62
CA VAL A 28 9.95 26.16 -1.97
C VAL A 28 9.83 25.90 -0.48
N TYR A 29 10.53 24.88 0.04
CA TYR A 29 10.59 24.60 1.48
C TYR A 29 11.81 25.26 2.14
N ARG A 30 11.59 25.98 3.25
CA ARG A 30 12.65 26.49 4.13
C ARG A 30 12.74 25.61 5.38
N ARG A 31 13.90 24.98 5.62
CA ARG A 31 14.15 24.18 6.82
C ARG A 31 14.77 25.08 7.90
N ALA A 32 14.11 25.24 9.04
CA ALA A 32 14.72 25.84 10.24
C ALA A 32 15.38 24.74 11.10
N ALA A 33 16.54 25.03 11.68
CA ALA A 33 17.27 24.12 12.57
C ALA A 33 16.63 24.05 13.97
N PRO A 34 16.80 22.95 14.72
CA PRO A 34 16.21 22.81 16.06
C PRO A 34 16.91 23.69 17.09
N ALA A 35 16.14 24.25 18.03
CA ALA A 35 16.63 25.09 19.11
C ALA A 35 17.49 24.29 20.10
N ARG A 36 18.68 24.81 20.42
CA ARG A 36 19.58 24.29 21.46
C ARG A 36 19.26 24.99 22.79
N LEU A 37 18.93 24.22 23.82
CA LEU A 37 18.85 24.69 25.20
C LEU A 37 20.27 24.79 25.77
N GLN A 38 20.70 25.99 26.19
CA GLN A 38 21.63 26.21 27.30
C GLN A 38 21.67 27.70 27.68
N SER A 39 21.79 27.90 28.99
CA SER A 39 21.71 29.13 29.79
C SER A 39 22.99 29.98 29.81
N ALA A 40 22.80 31.26 30.18
CA ALA A 40 23.74 32.27 30.72
C ALA A 40 24.19 33.40 29.75
N ASP A 41 23.76 34.63 30.07
CA ASP A 41 24.24 35.95 29.64
C ASP A 41 25.42 36.43 30.53
N PRO A 42 26.09 37.59 30.29
CA PRO A 42 26.05 38.53 29.15
C PRO A 42 27.45 38.97 28.63
N ALA A 43 27.53 39.57 27.42
CA ALA A 43 28.33 40.78 27.12
C ALA A 43 28.36 41.15 25.62
N GLU A 44 27.97 42.39 25.36
CA GLU A 44 28.47 43.40 24.40
C GLU A 44 28.83 43.05 22.93
N GLN A 45 28.01 43.64 22.04
CA GLN A 45 28.35 44.56 20.93
C GLN A 45 29.54 44.25 20.01
N GLY A 46 29.25 44.10 18.71
CA GLY A 46 30.16 44.54 17.65
C GLY A 46 30.21 43.69 16.37
N GLU A 47 29.61 44.23 15.32
CA GLU A 47 29.97 44.08 13.91
C GLU A 47 29.62 42.83 13.08
N ALA A 48 29.25 43.17 11.84
CA ALA A 48 28.69 42.35 10.79
C ALA A 48 29.68 41.34 10.23
N THR A 49 29.25 40.08 10.13
CA THR A 49 29.83 39.13 9.18
C THR A 49 28.70 38.50 8.37
N SER A 50 28.72 38.78 7.07
CA SER A 50 27.86 38.16 6.08
C SER A 50 28.17 36.67 5.97
N SER A 51 27.47 35.82 6.72
CA SER A 51 27.59 34.37 6.59
C SER A 51 26.81 33.89 5.37
N GLN A 52 27.54 33.69 4.28
CA GLN A 52 27.05 33.14 3.03
C GLN A 52 26.79 31.64 3.20
N TYR A 53 25.52 31.27 3.43
CA TYR A 53 25.11 29.86 3.51
C TYR A 53 24.85 29.30 2.10
N PRO A 54 25.32 28.08 1.76
CA PRO A 54 24.99 27.47 0.49
C PRO A 54 23.49 27.16 0.43
N ARG A 55 22.78 27.80 -0.51
CA ARG A 55 21.39 27.49 -0.84
C ARG A 55 21.39 26.26 -1.75
N ALA A 56 20.91 25.13 -1.26
CA ALA A 56 20.54 24.03 -2.14
C ALA A 56 19.14 24.29 -2.69
N VAL A 57 19.05 24.70 -3.96
CA VAL A 57 17.80 24.79 -4.71
C VAL A 57 17.60 23.46 -5.41
N GLN A 58 16.57 22.71 -5.02
CA GLN A 58 16.21 21.45 -5.68
C GLN A 58 14.94 21.68 -6.50
N THR A 59 15.12 21.84 -7.81
CA THR A 59 14.00 22.00 -8.75
C THR A 59 13.49 20.62 -9.13
N ILE A 60 12.25 20.30 -8.75
CA ILE A 60 11.57 19.08 -9.22
C ILE A 60 10.69 19.49 -10.40
N ARG A 61 11.00 18.97 -11.60
CA ARG A 61 10.13 19.06 -12.78
C ARG A 61 9.22 17.84 -12.82
N PHE A 62 7.91 18.05 -12.83
CA PHE A 62 6.95 17.01 -13.19
C PHE A 62 6.87 16.92 -14.71
N VAL A 63 7.21 15.76 -15.26
CA VAL A 63 6.95 15.44 -16.66
C VAL A 63 5.63 14.68 -16.70
N ASN A 64 4.66 15.22 -17.44
CA ASN A 64 3.37 14.58 -17.70
C ASN A 64 3.61 13.22 -18.40
N PRO A 65 3.26 12.06 -17.80
CA PRO A 65 3.56 10.78 -18.38
C PRO A 65 2.38 10.28 -19.22
N ASP A 66 2.19 10.86 -20.40
CA ASP A 66 1.51 10.15 -21.48
C ASP A 66 2.32 10.30 -22.78
N PRO A 67 2.99 9.23 -23.22
CA PRO A 67 3.20 8.99 -24.63
C PRO A 67 2.37 7.80 -25.12
N PRO A 68 1.92 7.82 -26.40
CA PRO A 68 1.00 6.83 -26.93
C PRO A 68 1.64 5.44 -27.07
N LEU A 69 0.75 4.45 -27.11
CA LEU A 69 0.91 3.02 -27.33
C LEU A 69 2.18 2.53 -28.07
N SER A 70 2.66 1.37 -27.60
CA SER A 70 3.59 0.42 -28.23
C SER A 70 5.07 0.48 -27.82
N ILE A 71 5.43 -0.29 -26.78
CA ILE A 71 6.80 -0.83 -26.65
C ILE A 71 6.71 -2.32 -26.29
N THR A 72 7.28 -3.14 -27.18
CA THR A 72 7.27 -4.61 -27.14
C THR A 72 8.25 -5.19 -26.12
N ALA A 73 8.04 -6.47 -25.77
CA ALA A 73 8.77 -7.24 -24.77
C ALA A 73 10.31 -7.29 -24.90
N ALA A 74 10.90 -6.77 -25.99
CA ALA A 74 12.34 -6.77 -26.23
C ALA A 74 13.14 -5.81 -25.34
N ALA A 75 12.53 -4.75 -24.82
CA ALA A 75 13.22 -3.77 -23.96
C ALA A 75 13.50 -4.29 -22.53
N ARG A 76 12.73 -5.29 -22.07
CA ARG A 76 12.92 -5.90 -20.74
C ARG A 76 14.13 -6.83 -20.67
N GLU A 77 14.60 -7.33 -21.82
CA GLU A 77 15.65 -8.36 -21.87
C GLU A 77 17.08 -7.83 -22.03
N MET A 78 17.23 -6.56 -22.40
CA MET A 78 18.53 -5.88 -22.38
C MET A 78 19.00 -5.52 -20.95
N ILE A 79 18.07 -5.34 -20.00
CA ILE A 79 18.40 -4.99 -18.61
C ILE A 79 18.88 -6.22 -17.81
N LYS A 80 18.43 -7.43 -18.17
CA LYS A 80 18.86 -8.67 -17.49
C LYS A 80 20.25 -9.18 -17.90
N ARG A 81 20.76 -8.78 -19.09
CA ARG A 81 22.06 -9.28 -19.60
C ARG A 81 23.28 -8.58 -19.02
N ALA A 82 23.13 -7.46 -18.32
CA ALA A 82 24.24 -6.64 -17.86
C ALA A 82 24.85 -7.05 -16.49
N LEU A 83 24.34 -8.11 -15.83
CA LEU A 83 24.72 -8.46 -14.45
C LEU A 83 25.38 -9.83 -14.27
N ILE A 84 25.86 -10.48 -15.34
CA ILE A 84 26.58 -11.76 -15.23
C ILE A 84 27.90 -11.70 -15.99
N LYS A 85 28.95 -11.22 -15.30
CA LYS A 85 30.33 -11.71 -15.49
C LYS A 85 31.23 -11.15 -14.38
N VAL A 86 31.79 -12.02 -13.53
CA VAL A 86 33.23 -12.32 -13.38
C VAL A 86 33.41 -13.53 -12.43
N GLY A 87 34.13 -14.56 -12.92
CA GLY A 87 34.92 -15.58 -12.21
C GLY A 87 34.17 -16.63 -11.38
N GLY A 88 34.32 -17.96 -11.52
CA GLY A 88 35.28 -18.79 -12.23
C GLY A 88 35.77 -19.91 -11.30
N PHE A 89 35.15 -21.10 -11.33
CA PHE A 89 35.72 -22.36 -10.84
C PHE A 89 35.05 -23.56 -11.54
N VAL A 90 35.85 -24.58 -11.85
CA VAL A 90 35.48 -25.85 -12.49
C VAL A 90 35.26 -26.91 -11.40
N ALA A 91 34.19 -27.71 -11.51
CA ALA A 91 34.14 -29.05 -10.91
C ALA A 91 33.11 -29.95 -11.62
N PHE A 92 33.44 -31.23 -11.66
CA PHE A 92 32.96 -32.28 -12.57
C PHE A 92 31.52 -32.78 -12.32
N ALA A 93 30.92 -33.35 -13.37
CA ALA A 93 29.63 -34.03 -13.34
C ALA A 93 29.75 -35.49 -12.85
N SER A 94 28.76 -35.98 -12.09
CA SER A 94 28.22 -37.34 -12.22
C SER A 94 26.90 -37.56 -11.47
N ARG A 95 25.92 -38.04 -12.25
CA ARG A 95 24.85 -39.00 -11.94
C ARG A 95 23.56 -38.56 -11.23
N GLU A 96 22.60 -38.22 -12.08
CA GLU A 96 21.15 -38.48 -12.06
C GLU A 96 20.67 -39.61 -11.12
N SER A 97 19.78 -39.29 -10.18
CA SER A 97 18.43 -39.88 -10.04
C SER A 97 17.69 -39.37 -8.78
N ALA A 98 16.39 -39.12 -8.97
CA ALA A 98 15.38 -38.57 -8.06
C ALA A 98 15.25 -37.04 -8.07
N GLU A 99 14.44 -36.52 -9.00
CA GLU A 99 13.92 -35.14 -9.02
C GLU A 99 13.13 -34.84 -7.73
N PRO A 100 13.57 -33.93 -6.86
CA PRO A 100 12.69 -33.26 -5.92
C PRO A 100 12.08 -32.05 -6.62
N GLU A 101 10.74 -31.90 -6.58
CA GLU A 101 10.10 -30.64 -6.98
C GLU A 101 10.86 -29.48 -6.31
N SER A 102 11.54 -28.66 -7.12
CA SER A 102 12.48 -27.68 -6.61
C SER A 102 11.78 -26.68 -5.67
N ALA A 103 12.40 -26.41 -4.52
CA ALA A 103 11.92 -25.42 -3.55
C ALA A 103 11.66 -24.05 -4.21
N ASP A 104 12.39 -23.75 -5.29
CA ASP A 104 12.25 -22.55 -6.10
C ASP A 104 10.91 -22.48 -6.87
N MET A 105 10.37 -23.61 -7.32
CA MET A 105 9.01 -23.68 -7.89
C MET A 105 7.92 -23.57 -6.82
N ARG A 106 8.18 -24.05 -5.60
CA ARG A 106 7.25 -23.94 -4.46
C ARG A 106 7.19 -22.51 -3.93
N GLN A 107 8.33 -21.82 -3.91
CA GLN A 107 8.45 -20.42 -3.50
C GLN A 107 7.87 -19.47 -4.57
N LYS A 108 8.11 -19.73 -5.87
CA LYS A 108 7.43 -19.03 -6.98
C LYS A 108 5.92 -19.28 -7.03
N ARG A 109 5.45 -20.49 -6.70
CA ARG A 109 4.00 -20.73 -6.54
C ARG A 109 3.44 -19.94 -5.38
N GLY A 110 4.17 -19.83 -4.26
CA GLY A 110 3.76 -19.04 -3.10
C GLY A 110 3.64 -17.53 -3.39
N THR A 111 4.55 -16.98 -4.20
CA THR A 111 4.51 -15.56 -4.62
C THR A 111 3.41 -15.30 -5.63
N VAL A 112 3.33 -16.07 -6.73
CA VAL A 112 2.29 -15.88 -7.77
C VAL A 112 0.86 -16.02 -7.22
N VAL A 113 0.69 -16.81 -6.17
CA VAL A 113 -0.58 -17.04 -5.49
C VAL A 113 -0.88 -15.89 -4.51
N LEU A 114 0.12 -15.30 -3.85
CA LEU A 114 -0.11 -14.04 -3.10
C LEU A 114 -0.35 -12.86 -4.04
N ASP A 115 0.21 -12.85 -5.24
CA ASP A 115 0.01 -11.79 -6.23
C ASP A 115 -1.49 -11.60 -6.55
N GLU A 116 -2.27 -12.67 -6.73
CA GLU A 116 -3.73 -12.56 -6.94
C GLU A 116 -4.47 -11.93 -5.75
N ILE A 117 -4.05 -12.29 -4.53
CA ILE A 117 -4.63 -11.70 -3.31
C ILE A 117 -4.28 -10.23 -3.24
N ASP A 118 -3.02 -9.89 -3.53
CA ASP A 118 -2.52 -8.53 -3.44
C ASP A 118 -3.12 -7.63 -4.49
N ASP A 119 -3.31 -8.14 -5.71
CA ASP A 119 -4.00 -7.46 -6.80
C ASP A 119 -5.47 -7.20 -6.46
N TYR A 120 -6.17 -8.20 -5.91
CA TYR A 120 -7.56 -8.04 -5.48
C TYR A 120 -7.69 -7.02 -4.36
N LEU A 121 -6.89 -7.14 -3.30
CA LEU A 121 -6.96 -6.22 -2.17
C LEU A 121 -6.50 -4.81 -2.55
N TRP A 122 -5.58 -4.69 -3.50
CA TRP A 122 -5.19 -3.42 -4.08
C TRP A 122 -6.33 -2.77 -4.86
N GLU A 123 -7.03 -3.53 -5.71
CA GLU A 123 -8.23 -3.05 -6.40
C GLU A 123 -9.29 -2.59 -5.40
N VAL A 124 -9.58 -3.38 -4.36
CA VAL A 124 -10.51 -3.01 -3.28
C VAL A 124 -10.09 -1.71 -2.61
N TYR A 125 -8.80 -1.53 -2.31
CA TYR A 125 -8.29 -0.28 -1.74
C TYR A 125 -8.53 0.91 -2.69
N GLN A 126 -8.46 0.73 -4.00
CA GLN A 126 -8.65 1.78 -5.00
C GLN A 126 -10.13 2.16 -5.24
N ARG A 127 -11.10 1.32 -4.86
CA ARG A 127 -12.55 1.60 -5.01
C ARG A 127 -13.04 2.85 -4.28
N SER A 128 -12.26 3.36 -3.32
CA SER A 128 -12.50 4.63 -2.63
C SER A 128 -11.23 5.47 -2.76
N PRO A 129 -11.07 6.27 -3.83
CA PRO A 129 -9.82 6.99 -4.08
C PRO A 129 -9.55 8.09 -3.04
N ILE A 130 -10.61 8.65 -2.46
CA ILE A 130 -10.54 9.67 -1.40
C ILE A 130 -10.77 9.00 -0.05
N LYS A 131 -9.78 9.09 0.85
CA LYS A 131 -9.86 8.57 2.21
C LYS A 131 -10.26 9.69 3.16
N LYS A 132 -11.47 9.63 3.70
CA LYS A 132 -12.03 10.68 4.55
C LYS A 132 -12.68 10.10 5.80
N ASP A 133 -12.45 10.76 6.93
CA ASP A 133 -13.13 10.51 8.20
C ASP A 133 -13.67 11.84 8.78
N SER A 134 -14.10 11.84 10.03
CA SER A 134 -14.57 13.05 10.73
C SER A 134 -13.50 14.12 10.90
N SER A 135 -12.22 13.77 10.77
CA SER A 135 -11.08 14.69 10.83
C SER A 135 -10.70 15.25 9.45
N GLY A 136 -11.38 14.83 8.39
CA GLY A 136 -11.18 15.31 7.02
C GLY A 136 -10.48 14.32 6.11
N ASP A 137 -9.98 14.82 4.99
CA ASP A 137 -9.24 14.04 3.99
C ASP A 137 -7.84 13.67 4.52
N PHE A 138 -7.52 12.39 4.47
CA PHE A 138 -6.21 11.85 4.84
C PHE A 138 -5.60 10.97 3.74
N THR A 139 -6.05 11.10 2.50
CA THR A 139 -5.56 10.33 1.33
C THR A 139 -4.05 10.44 1.16
N TRP A 140 -3.47 11.62 1.39
CA TRP A 140 -2.03 11.91 1.25
C TRP A 140 -1.12 11.10 2.19
N LYS A 141 -1.71 10.56 3.26
CA LYS A 141 -1.01 10.16 4.45
C LYS A 141 -0.35 8.77 4.22
N ASP A 142 -1.00 7.87 3.46
CA ASP A 142 -0.43 6.56 3.05
C ASP A 142 0.71 6.71 2.02
N PRO A 143 0.56 7.48 0.92
CA PRO A 143 1.67 7.81 0.01
C PRO A 143 2.89 8.40 0.70
N ALA A 144 2.69 9.31 1.67
CA ALA A 144 3.79 9.89 2.43
C ALA A 144 4.56 8.84 3.25
N ALA A 145 3.86 7.88 3.86
CA ALA A 145 4.47 6.80 4.62
C ALA A 145 5.17 5.77 3.70
N ALA A 146 4.56 5.42 2.57
CA ALA A 146 5.15 4.55 1.56
C ALA A 146 6.48 5.12 1.02
N ASN A 147 6.47 6.40 0.62
CA ASN A 147 7.66 7.12 0.16
C ASN A 147 8.77 7.13 1.23
N ARG A 148 8.39 7.38 2.49
CA ARG A 148 9.34 7.35 3.61
C ARG A 148 10.00 5.98 3.79
N MET A 149 9.29 4.89 3.50
CA MET A 149 9.82 3.53 3.56
C MET A 149 10.53 3.08 2.28
N GLY A 150 10.51 3.89 1.21
CA GLY A 150 11.04 3.49 -0.09
C GLY A 150 10.24 2.37 -0.76
N LEU A 151 8.94 2.28 -0.47
CA LEU A 151 8.04 1.27 -1.01
C LEU A 151 7.08 1.88 -2.02
N SER A 152 6.57 1.05 -2.95
CA SER A 152 5.37 1.41 -3.71
C SER A 152 4.18 1.54 -2.75
N LEU A 153 3.13 2.27 -3.17
CA LEU A 153 1.93 2.43 -2.33
C LEU A 153 1.26 1.07 -2.08
N GLN A 154 1.19 0.20 -3.09
CA GLN A 154 0.64 -1.15 -2.95
C GLN A 154 1.46 -1.99 -1.98
N ASP A 155 2.79 -2.01 -2.11
CA ASP A 155 3.66 -2.75 -1.19
C ASP A 155 3.51 -2.25 0.25
N TYR A 156 3.43 -0.93 0.43
CA TYR A 156 3.21 -0.36 1.76
C TYR A 156 1.84 -0.77 2.34
N VAL A 157 0.74 -0.50 1.63
CA VAL A 157 -0.63 -0.66 2.14
C VAL A 157 -1.00 -2.14 2.26
N ILE A 158 -0.74 -2.92 1.21
CA ILE A 158 -1.15 -4.33 1.09
C ILE A 158 -0.04 -5.25 1.57
N GLY A 159 1.19 -5.06 1.09
CA GLY A 159 2.35 -5.87 1.50
C GLY A 159 2.68 -5.75 2.99
N GLY A 160 2.33 -4.63 3.62
CA GLY A 160 2.48 -4.41 5.05
C GLY A 160 1.54 -5.23 5.94
N MET A 161 0.45 -5.79 5.38
CA MET A 161 -0.45 -6.68 6.11
C MET A 161 0.13 -8.10 6.25
N ASP A 162 -0.22 -8.76 7.36
CA ASP A 162 0.11 -10.17 7.58
C ASP A 162 -0.47 -11.04 6.44
N PRO A 163 0.31 -11.95 5.83
CA PRO A 163 -0.16 -12.76 4.71
C PRO A 163 -1.39 -13.63 5.03
N GLY A 164 -1.53 -14.10 6.28
CA GLY A 164 -2.70 -14.85 6.71
C GLY A 164 -3.92 -13.95 6.83
N PHE A 165 -3.74 -12.72 7.31
CA PHE A 165 -4.80 -11.73 7.35
C PHE A 165 -5.25 -11.31 5.94
N ARG A 166 -4.32 -11.14 4.99
CA ARG A 166 -4.65 -10.90 3.57
C ARG A 166 -5.51 -12.01 2.97
N GLU A 167 -5.19 -13.27 3.24
CA GLU A 167 -6.00 -14.41 2.80
C GLU A 167 -7.44 -14.34 3.36
N GLN A 168 -7.60 -13.96 4.64
CA GLN A 168 -8.92 -13.80 5.25
C GLN A 168 -9.71 -12.66 4.59
N LEU A 169 -9.07 -11.50 4.40
CA LEU A 169 -9.70 -10.35 3.74
C LEU A 169 -10.08 -10.67 2.30
N TYR A 170 -9.24 -11.39 1.57
CA TYR A 170 -9.56 -11.84 0.21
C TYR A 170 -10.83 -12.71 0.21
N ASN A 171 -10.90 -13.74 1.06
CA ASN A 171 -12.06 -14.64 1.07
C ASN A 171 -13.35 -13.92 1.55
N ALA A 172 -13.25 -13.07 2.57
CA ALA A 172 -14.38 -12.25 3.02
C ALA A 172 -14.82 -11.26 1.94
N GLY A 173 -13.87 -10.61 1.30
CA GLY A 173 -14.11 -9.64 0.23
C GLY A 173 -14.79 -10.23 -0.99
N ARG A 174 -14.32 -11.40 -1.44
CA ARG A 174 -14.95 -12.11 -2.57
C ARG A 174 -16.39 -12.52 -2.26
N ALA A 175 -16.70 -12.82 -1.00
CA ALA A 175 -18.06 -13.09 -0.57
C ALA A 175 -18.91 -11.81 -0.50
N MET A 176 -18.37 -10.70 0.02
CA MET A 176 -19.03 -9.39 -0.04
C MET A 176 -19.36 -8.99 -1.48
N ASP A 177 -18.40 -9.11 -2.39
CA ASP A 177 -18.62 -8.82 -3.81
C ASP A 177 -19.72 -9.72 -4.43
N ALA A 178 -19.77 -11.00 -4.05
CA ALA A 178 -20.80 -11.93 -4.50
C ALA A 178 -22.21 -11.58 -3.97
N ASP A 179 -22.28 -11.00 -2.78
CA ASP A 179 -23.51 -10.50 -2.16
C ASP A 179 -23.88 -9.08 -2.62
N GLY A 180 -23.13 -8.49 -3.56
CA GLY A 180 -23.35 -7.13 -4.07
C GLY A 180 -22.91 -6.02 -3.10
N ILE A 181 -22.13 -6.36 -2.07
CA ILE A 181 -21.58 -5.41 -1.11
C ILE A 181 -20.26 -4.85 -1.66
N HIS A 182 -20.34 -3.67 -2.27
CA HIS A 182 -19.19 -2.97 -2.83
C HIS A 182 -18.33 -2.33 -1.74
N TRP A 183 -17.52 -3.14 -1.07
CA TRP A 183 -16.64 -2.70 0.01
C TRP A 183 -15.32 -2.10 -0.50
N SER A 184 -14.68 -1.28 0.33
CA SER A 184 -13.36 -0.68 0.15
C SER A 184 -12.65 -0.50 1.50
N MET A 185 -11.42 0.03 1.48
CA MET A 185 -10.61 0.26 2.68
C MET A 185 -10.32 1.75 2.86
N LEU A 186 -10.55 2.29 4.06
CA LEU A 186 -10.08 3.61 4.47
C LEU A 186 -8.58 3.60 4.80
N SER A 187 -8.14 2.56 5.50
CA SER A 187 -6.74 2.39 5.92
C SER A 187 -6.45 0.91 6.12
N ALA A 188 -5.33 0.41 5.60
CA ALA A 188 -4.89 -0.96 5.83
C ALA A 188 -3.66 -1.00 6.73
N PHE A 189 -2.48 -1.33 6.19
CA PHE A 189 -1.25 -1.27 6.96
C PHE A 189 -0.92 0.15 7.43
N ARG A 190 -0.49 0.26 8.69
CA ARG A 190 -0.10 1.52 9.31
C ARG A 190 1.13 1.34 10.19
N ASP A 191 2.25 1.88 9.74
CA ASP A 191 3.49 1.90 10.51
C ASP A 191 3.47 2.96 11.63
N ASP A 192 4.53 3.02 12.43
CA ASP A 192 4.64 3.97 13.54
C ASP A 192 4.70 5.43 13.08
N TYR A 193 5.26 5.71 11.90
CA TYR A 193 5.20 7.05 11.32
C TYR A 193 3.76 7.44 10.99
N ARG A 194 3.05 6.61 10.25
CA ARG A 194 1.68 6.85 9.84
C ARG A 194 0.71 6.92 11.03
N GLN A 195 0.95 6.14 12.08
CA GLN A 195 0.20 6.18 13.35
C GLN A 195 0.39 7.52 14.11
N ARG A 196 1.54 8.19 13.95
CA ARG A 196 1.76 9.53 14.54
C ARG A 196 0.93 10.62 13.87
N LEU A 197 0.62 10.45 12.58
CA LEU A 197 -0.18 11.40 11.79
C LEU A 197 -1.69 11.22 11.98
N ALA A 198 -2.12 10.14 12.63
CA ALA A 198 -3.53 9.93 12.96
C ALA A 198 -3.97 10.90 14.08
N ALA A 199 -5.20 11.39 13.97
CA ALA A 199 -5.85 12.23 14.97
C ALA A 199 -7.05 11.47 15.57
N GLY A 200 -7.66 12.01 16.63
CA GLY A 200 -8.85 11.41 17.24
C GLY A 200 -8.58 10.10 17.99
N PHE A 201 -9.57 9.21 17.96
CA PHE A 201 -9.52 7.89 18.60
C PHE A 201 -8.45 7.02 17.93
N LYS A 202 -7.32 6.81 18.61
CA LYS A 202 -6.19 6.08 18.04
C LYS A 202 -5.35 5.37 19.10
N ALA A 203 -4.74 4.26 18.71
CA ALA A 203 -3.73 3.60 19.53
C ALA A 203 -2.49 4.48 19.75
N ARG A 204 -1.75 4.23 20.84
CA ARG A 204 -0.40 4.78 21.03
C ARG A 204 0.53 4.34 19.89
N VAL A 205 1.51 5.17 19.56
CA VAL A 205 2.56 4.84 18.56
C VAL A 205 3.22 3.51 18.94
N GLY A 206 3.50 2.64 17.98
CA GLY A 206 4.00 1.29 18.22
C GLY A 206 2.93 0.27 18.59
N ASN A 207 1.74 0.68 19.04
CA ASN A 207 0.77 -0.20 19.68
C ASN A 207 -0.49 -0.50 18.84
N SER A 208 -0.53 -0.07 17.59
CA SER A 208 -1.67 -0.32 16.67
C SER A 208 -1.65 -1.75 16.11
N LEU A 209 -2.82 -2.37 15.95
CA LEU A 209 -2.96 -3.65 15.24
C LEU A 209 -2.81 -3.52 13.72
N HIS A 210 -2.91 -2.33 13.15
CA HIS A 210 -2.68 -2.10 11.72
C HIS A 210 -1.22 -2.37 11.30
N GLY A 211 -0.26 -2.36 12.22
CA GLY A 211 1.16 -2.49 11.88
C GLY A 211 2.13 -1.88 12.90
N GLY A 212 1.71 -1.67 14.15
CA GLY A 212 2.55 -1.06 15.17
C GLY A 212 3.77 -1.94 15.49
N SER A 213 4.95 -1.33 15.55
CA SER A 213 6.22 -2.05 15.75
C SER A 213 6.24 -2.93 17.01
N ARG A 214 5.59 -2.47 18.10
CA ARG A 214 5.53 -3.18 19.39
C ARG A 214 4.37 -4.16 19.46
N ARG A 215 3.23 -3.82 18.85
CA ARG A 215 2.00 -4.63 18.94
C ARG A 215 1.98 -5.82 17.99
N THR A 216 2.54 -5.66 16.80
CA THR A 216 2.51 -6.68 15.74
C THR A 216 3.89 -7.05 15.21
N GLY A 217 4.92 -6.24 15.45
CA GLY A 217 6.25 -6.43 14.88
C GLY A 217 6.50 -5.60 13.61
N GLY A 218 5.55 -4.74 13.21
CA GLY A 218 5.74 -3.80 12.10
C GLY A 218 5.29 -4.34 10.74
N TYR A 219 6.05 -4.00 9.70
CA TYR A 219 5.74 -4.32 8.31
C TYR A 219 5.60 -5.83 8.05
N GLY A 220 4.61 -6.21 7.24
CA GLY A 220 4.26 -7.59 6.95
C GLY A 220 3.54 -8.29 8.10
N ARG A 221 3.14 -7.56 9.14
CA ARG A 221 2.47 -8.08 10.35
C ARG A 221 1.21 -7.28 10.70
N GLY A 222 0.69 -6.42 9.81
CA GLY A 222 -0.58 -5.73 10.04
C GLY A 222 -1.75 -6.71 10.12
N ARG A 223 -2.61 -6.57 11.14
CA ARG A 223 -3.73 -7.49 11.44
C ARG A 223 -5.08 -6.79 11.61
N ALA A 224 -5.17 -5.54 11.16
CA ALA A 224 -6.37 -4.74 11.16
C ALA A 224 -6.45 -3.86 9.91
N VAL A 225 -7.67 -3.55 9.50
CA VAL A 225 -7.99 -2.57 8.46
C VAL A 225 -9.24 -1.79 8.87
N ASP A 226 -9.34 -0.55 8.41
CA ASP A 226 -10.53 0.27 8.49
C ASP A 226 -11.28 0.12 7.17
N VAL A 227 -12.49 -0.43 7.19
CA VAL A 227 -13.30 -0.66 5.98
C VAL A 227 -14.39 0.39 5.79
N THR A 228 -14.70 0.63 4.53
CA THR A 228 -15.79 1.50 4.07
C THR A 228 -16.48 0.83 2.88
N ALA A 229 -17.47 1.50 2.31
CA ALA A 229 -18.01 1.14 1.01
C ALA A 229 -17.35 1.96 -0.11
N ALA A 230 -17.50 1.50 -1.35
CA ALA A 230 -17.12 2.25 -2.54
C ALA A 230 -17.90 3.58 -2.62
N GLU A 231 -17.40 4.52 -3.41
CA GLU A 231 -18.06 5.81 -3.57
C GLU A 231 -19.54 5.64 -4.02
N GLY A 232 -20.43 6.40 -3.39
CA GLY A 232 -21.88 6.33 -3.67
C GLY A 232 -22.62 5.18 -2.99
N THR A 233 -21.95 4.37 -2.15
CA THR A 233 -22.58 3.28 -1.38
C THR A 233 -22.45 3.47 0.14
N ASN A 234 -23.27 2.77 0.92
CA ASN A 234 -23.34 2.97 2.37
C ASN A 234 -22.33 2.07 3.11
N ALA A 235 -21.42 2.68 3.87
CA ALA A 235 -20.44 1.96 4.70
C ALA A 235 -21.10 1.07 5.77
N GLU A 236 -22.30 1.42 6.25
CA GLU A 236 -23.00 0.60 7.24
C GLU A 236 -23.34 -0.80 6.72
N ASP A 237 -23.59 -0.95 5.42
CA ASP A 237 -23.94 -2.26 4.85
C ASP A 237 -22.73 -3.21 4.89
N VAL A 238 -21.53 -2.68 4.66
CA VAL A 238 -20.27 -3.40 4.84
C VAL A 238 -20.10 -3.83 6.30
N TRP A 239 -20.35 -2.91 7.24
CA TRP A 239 -20.19 -3.18 8.67
C TRP A 239 -21.19 -4.24 9.18
N LYS A 240 -22.45 -4.13 8.78
CA LYS A 240 -23.51 -5.10 9.11
C LYS A 240 -23.20 -6.47 8.51
N TRP A 241 -22.69 -6.51 7.27
CA TRP A 241 -22.27 -7.77 6.66
C TRP A 241 -21.13 -8.43 7.45
N ILE A 242 -20.14 -7.65 7.90
CA ILE A 242 -19.03 -8.17 8.70
C ILE A 242 -19.49 -8.63 10.09
N ASP A 243 -20.43 -7.93 10.72
CA ASP A 243 -20.98 -8.39 12.01
C ASP A 243 -21.71 -9.73 11.87
N ALA A 244 -22.46 -9.91 10.78
CA ALA A 244 -23.20 -11.14 10.50
C ALA A 244 -22.31 -12.30 10.05
N HIS A 245 -21.28 -12.04 9.22
CA HIS A 245 -20.54 -13.09 8.51
C HIS A 245 -19.04 -13.14 8.85
N GLY A 246 -18.46 -12.09 9.42
CA GLY A 246 -17.01 -11.92 9.59
C GLY A 246 -16.35 -13.03 10.39
N ALA A 247 -17.05 -13.60 11.38
CA ALA A 247 -16.55 -14.72 12.17
C ALA A 247 -16.18 -15.95 11.31
N LYS A 248 -16.94 -16.21 10.23
CA LYS A 248 -16.66 -17.30 9.26
C LYS A 248 -15.31 -17.14 8.58
N TYR A 249 -14.80 -15.92 8.50
CA TYR A 249 -13.52 -15.59 7.86
C TYR A 249 -12.42 -15.27 8.88
N GLY A 250 -12.68 -15.47 10.18
CA GLY A 250 -11.73 -15.12 11.24
C GLY A 250 -11.58 -13.60 11.43
N LEU A 251 -12.62 -12.83 11.13
CA LEU A 251 -12.66 -11.38 11.27
C LEU A 251 -13.62 -10.96 12.39
N SER A 252 -13.41 -9.77 12.94
CA SER A 252 -14.33 -9.14 13.89
C SER A 252 -14.21 -7.63 13.90
N ARG A 253 -15.31 -6.96 14.24
CA ARG A 253 -15.33 -5.54 14.64
C ARG A 253 -15.32 -5.47 16.17
N PRO A 254 -14.17 -5.22 16.81
CA PRO A 254 -14.07 -5.24 18.28
C PRO A 254 -14.73 -4.03 18.95
N MET A 255 -14.93 -2.94 18.21
CA MET A 255 -15.37 -1.65 18.75
C MET A 255 -16.44 -1.01 17.85
N PRO A 256 -17.55 -1.71 17.55
CA PRO A 256 -18.49 -1.32 16.51
C PRO A 256 -19.19 0.04 16.73
N GLY A 257 -19.17 0.59 17.96
CA GLY A 257 -19.68 1.93 18.27
C GLY A 257 -18.63 3.02 18.13
N ASN A 258 -17.51 2.90 18.84
CA ASN A 258 -16.45 3.93 18.87
C ASN A 258 -15.65 4.00 17.56
N ASP A 259 -15.49 2.85 16.89
CA ASP A 259 -14.69 2.70 15.69
C ASP A 259 -15.34 1.66 14.76
N PRO A 260 -16.43 2.04 14.08
CA PRO A 260 -17.22 1.10 13.29
C PRO A 260 -16.47 0.57 12.05
N ALA A 261 -15.53 1.36 11.51
CA ALA A 261 -14.76 0.93 10.34
C ALA A 261 -13.70 -0.11 10.69
N HIS A 262 -13.19 -0.11 11.93
CA HIS A 262 -12.09 -0.98 12.33
C HIS A 262 -12.51 -2.44 12.40
N ILE A 263 -11.85 -3.26 11.60
CA ILE A 263 -11.93 -4.71 11.64
C ILE A 263 -10.54 -5.29 11.88
N GLN A 264 -10.50 -6.43 12.55
CA GLN A 264 -9.24 -7.10 12.84
C GLN A 264 -9.38 -8.61 12.80
N GLN A 265 -8.24 -9.27 12.66
CA GLN A 265 -8.14 -10.72 12.77
C GLN A 265 -8.55 -11.20 14.18
N ARG A 266 -9.35 -12.26 14.23
CA ARG A 266 -9.93 -12.85 15.45
C ARG A 266 -9.41 -14.27 15.70
N GLY A 267 -9.15 -14.59 16.97
CA GLY A 267 -8.98 -15.96 17.48
C GLY A 267 -7.79 -16.73 16.91
N GLU A 268 -7.87 -18.06 16.99
CA GLU A 268 -6.91 -19.00 16.38
C GLU A 268 -7.22 -19.17 14.88
N TRP A 269 -6.53 -18.38 14.06
CA TRP A 269 -6.79 -18.23 12.63
C TRP A 269 -5.97 -19.15 11.74
N SER A 270 -4.92 -19.77 12.27
CA SER A 270 -3.92 -20.55 11.52
C SER A 270 -4.55 -21.69 10.72
N ASN A 271 -5.47 -22.45 11.34
CA ASN A 271 -6.18 -23.55 10.68
C ASN A 271 -7.08 -23.04 9.55
N LEU A 272 -7.82 -21.96 9.81
CA LEU A 272 -8.73 -21.35 8.83
C LEU A 272 -7.98 -20.81 7.60
N VAL A 273 -6.89 -20.09 7.81
CA VAL A 273 -6.00 -19.63 6.73
C VAL A 273 -5.42 -20.80 5.94
N SER A 274 -5.03 -21.88 6.63
CA SER A 274 -4.53 -23.09 5.97
C SER A 274 -5.60 -23.72 5.07
N THR A 275 -6.85 -23.79 5.53
CA THR A 275 -7.99 -24.28 4.73
C THR A 275 -8.23 -23.40 3.50
N PHE A 276 -8.24 -22.08 3.64
CA PHE A 276 -8.41 -21.15 2.51
C PHE A 276 -7.30 -21.32 1.48
N ARG A 277 -6.04 -21.34 1.92
CA ARG A 277 -4.90 -21.54 1.04
C ARG A 277 -4.98 -22.87 0.30
N GLN A 278 -5.33 -23.96 0.98
CA GLN A 278 -5.50 -25.26 0.34
C GLN A 278 -6.61 -25.26 -0.70
N SER A 279 -7.76 -24.67 -0.39
CA SER A 279 -8.89 -24.55 -1.33
C SER A 279 -8.47 -23.81 -2.60
N ARG A 280 -7.80 -22.67 -2.43
CA ARG A 280 -7.34 -21.83 -3.54
C ARG A 280 -6.30 -22.51 -4.41
N VAL A 281 -5.32 -23.18 -3.81
CA VAL A 281 -4.30 -23.95 -4.56
C VAL A 281 -4.97 -25.07 -5.38
N ARG A 282 -5.93 -25.79 -4.81
CA ARG A 282 -6.68 -26.83 -5.54
C ARG A 282 -7.46 -26.26 -6.73
N LEU A 283 -8.11 -25.11 -6.57
CA LEU A 283 -8.83 -24.42 -7.64
C LEU A 283 -7.89 -23.93 -8.75
N ALA A 284 -6.72 -23.39 -8.39
CA ALA A 284 -5.71 -22.97 -9.35
C ALA A 284 -5.16 -24.16 -10.16
N ASP A 285 -4.91 -25.30 -9.51
CA ASP A 285 -4.43 -26.51 -10.16
C ASP A 285 -5.49 -27.15 -11.08
N SER A 286 -6.76 -27.16 -10.68
CA SER A 286 -7.84 -27.67 -11.52
C SER A 286 -8.04 -26.80 -12.78
N GLY A 287 -8.02 -25.47 -12.63
CA GLY A 287 -8.08 -24.54 -13.75
C GLY A 287 -6.95 -24.73 -14.76
N ARG A 288 -5.71 -24.95 -14.29
CA ARG A 288 -4.57 -25.26 -15.17
C ARG A 288 -4.77 -26.57 -15.93
N ARG A 289 -5.24 -27.63 -15.28
CA ARG A 289 -5.53 -28.92 -15.93
C ARG A 289 -6.59 -28.77 -17.02
N HIS A 290 -7.65 -28.00 -16.78
CA HIS A 290 -8.69 -27.74 -17.78
C HIS A 290 -8.16 -26.94 -18.98
N ARG A 291 -7.37 -25.88 -18.76
CA ARG A 291 -6.76 -25.09 -19.85
C ARG A 291 -5.78 -25.91 -20.69
N HIS A 292 -5.00 -26.78 -20.04
CA HIS A 292 -4.08 -27.70 -20.73
C HIS A 292 -4.83 -28.71 -21.61
N LYS A 293 -5.89 -29.34 -21.09
CA LYS A 293 -6.76 -30.24 -21.88
C LYS A 293 -7.43 -29.51 -23.06
N GLY A 294 -7.87 -28.27 -22.87
CA GLY A 294 -8.44 -27.45 -23.94
C GLY A 294 -7.44 -27.16 -25.07
N ARG A 295 -6.19 -26.85 -24.73
CA ARG A 295 -5.11 -26.63 -25.71
C ARG A 295 -4.75 -27.89 -26.50
N ILE A 296 -4.70 -29.05 -25.84
CA ILE A 296 -4.46 -30.34 -26.52
C ILE A 296 -5.59 -30.66 -27.50
N ARG A 297 -6.84 -30.45 -27.10
CA ARG A 297 -8.01 -30.66 -27.98
C ARG A 297 -7.99 -29.74 -29.20
N LEU A 298 -7.61 -28.48 -29.05
CA LEU A 298 -7.47 -27.55 -30.18
C LEU A 298 -6.29 -27.93 -31.11
N ALA A 299 -5.22 -28.50 -30.57
CA ALA A 299 -4.06 -28.91 -31.36
C ALA A 299 -4.31 -30.18 -32.20
N HIS A 300 -5.22 -31.07 -31.75
CA HIS A 300 -5.62 -32.27 -32.49
C HIS A 300 -6.83 -32.06 -33.42
N ALA A 301 -7.41 -30.86 -33.46
CA ALA A 301 -8.50 -30.50 -34.36
C ALA A 301 -8.02 -29.75 -35.62
N LYS A 302 -6.70 -29.71 -35.86
CA LYS A 302 -6.04 -29.22 -37.08
C LYS A 302 -5.33 -30.37 -37.76
#